data_AF-A0A5K8B122-F1
#
_entry.id   AF-A0A5K8B122-F1
#
_cell.length_a   1.000
_cell.length_b   1.000
_cell.length_c   1.000
_cell.angle_alpha   90.00
_cell.angle_beta   90.00
_cell.angle_gamma   90.00
#
_symmetry.space_group_name_H-M   'P 1'
#
loop_
_entity.id
_entity.type
_entity.pdbx_description
1 polymer ?
#
loop_
_entity_poly.entity_id
_entity_poly.type
_entity_poly.pdbx_seq_one_letter_code
_entity_poly.pdbx_strand_id
1 'polypeptide(L)'
;MFRCSGTNISIGEAAPTNTKRNRCVYGFNFIWQNTDLIGAISWFLEGIISGKSFTELTYIAPCIILSILSVIKSISIIIYEKKVYQLMQNLRIMEAHERNRENTTEKEKIIKKGVNFLNLVINGLYVFNILLLACFALNPLALMILNYMKTNEIEFLLPFLITYPFDPYNIKVWPIVYVRQIWTG
;
A
#
# COMPACT_ATOMS: atom_id res chain seq x y z
N MET A 1 -4.35 2.49 8.72
CA MET A 1 -3.78 1.57 7.71
C MET A 1 -3.34 0.23 8.30
N PHE A 2 -2.42 0.18 9.27
CA PHE A 2 -1.91 -1.08 9.87
C PHE A 2 -2.98 -2.04 10.43
N ARG A 3 -4.08 -1.52 10.99
CA ARG A 3 -5.21 -2.34 11.48
C ARG A 3 -6.01 -3.02 10.36
N CYS A 4 -6.15 -2.39 9.19
CA CYS A 4 -6.90 -2.94 8.06
C CYS A 4 -6.05 -3.90 7.20
N SER A 5 -4.72 -3.68 7.18
CA SER A 5 -3.75 -4.56 6.51
C SER A 5 -3.53 -5.89 7.25
N GLY A 6 -3.89 -5.98 8.54
CA GLY A 6 -3.64 -7.17 9.37
C GLY A 6 -2.22 -7.24 9.95
N THR A 7 -1.36 -6.28 9.63
CA THR A 7 0.04 -6.11 10.09
C THR A 7 0.12 -5.42 11.47
N ASN A 8 -0.75 -5.79 12.40
CA ASN A 8 -0.75 -5.19 13.72
C ASN A 8 0.31 -5.85 14.61
N ILE A 9 1.49 -5.22 14.76
CA ILE A 9 2.64 -5.73 15.52
C ILE A 9 2.44 -5.62 17.05
N SER A 10 1.35 -4.96 17.51
CA SER A 10 1.02 -4.86 18.94
C SER A 10 0.49 -6.16 19.58
N ILE A 11 0.53 -7.28 18.86
CA ILE A 11 -0.01 -8.59 19.26
C ILE A 11 0.96 -9.41 20.14
N GLY A 12 1.90 -8.75 20.82
CA GLY A 12 2.69 -9.44 21.85
C GLY A 12 1.85 -9.94 23.04
N GLU A 13 0.71 -9.28 23.31
CA GLU A 13 -0.18 -9.59 24.45
C GLU A 13 -1.67 -9.68 24.08
N ALA A 14 -2.04 -9.50 22.80
CA ALA A 14 -3.45 -9.58 22.42
C ALA A 14 -3.95 -11.03 22.40
N ALA A 15 -5.15 -11.26 22.94
CA ALA A 15 -5.80 -12.57 23.02
C ALA A 15 -5.70 -13.37 21.70
N PRO A 16 -5.45 -14.70 21.77
CA PRO A 16 -5.10 -15.54 20.61
C PRO A 16 -6.13 -15.53 19.48
N THR A 17 -7.38 -15.20 19.78
CA THR A 17 -8.49 -15.02 18.82
C THR A 17 -8.29 -13.82 17.89
N ASN A 18 -7.73 -12.71 18.37
CA ASN A 18 -7.46 -11.52 17.54
C ASN A 18 -6.27 -11.75 16.60
N THR A 19 -5.30 -12.56 17.01
CA THR A 19 -4.13 -12.93 16.21
C THR A 19 -4.50 -13.74 14.97
N LYS A 20 -5.39 -14.75 15.12
CA LYS A 20 -5.85 -15.58 13.99
C LYS A 20 -6.66 -14.77 12.97
N ARG A 21 -7.57 -13.90 13.44
CA ARG A 21 -8.37 -13.02 12.57
C ARG A 21 -7.47 -12.08 11.75
N ASN A 22 -6.50 -11.42 12.39
CA ASN A 22 -5.60 -10.49 11.70
C ASN A 22 -4.71 -11.21 10.67
N ARG A 23 -4.24 -12.42 10.98
CA ARG A 23 -3.48 -13.25 10.03
C ARG A 23 -4.33 -13.72 8.85
N CYS A 24 -5.60 -14.02 9.07
CA CYS A 24 -6.53 -14.36 7.99
C CYS A 24 -6.79 -13.16 7.07
N VAL A 25 -7.06 -11.98 7.63
CA VAL A 25 -7.22 -10.73 6.87
C VAL A 25 -5.95 -10.38 6.09
N TYR A 26 -4.78 -10.53 6.72
CA TYR A 26 -3.50 -10.35 6.03
C TYR A 26 -3.33 -11.34 4.88
N GLY A 27 -3.58 -12.64 5.11
CA GLY A 27 -3.45 -13.67 4.08
C GLY A 27 -4.39 -13.42 2.89
N PHE A 28 -5.63 -13.00 3.16
CA PHE A 28 -6.58 -12.63 2.12
C PHE A 28 -6.07 -11.44 1.30
N ASN A 29 -5.72 -10.33 1.94
CA ASN A 29 -5.18 -9.15 1.25
C ASN A 29 -3.88 -9.46 0.50
N PHE A 30 -3.03 -10.33 1.04
CA PHE A 30 -1.79 -10.74 0.43
C PHE A 30 -2.03 -11.54 -0.85
N ILE A 31 -2.88 -12.58 -0.82
CA ILE A 31 -3.21 -13.38 -2.02
C ILE A 31 -3.84 -12.47 -3.09
N TRP A 32 -4.71 -11.58 -2.64
CA TRP A 32 -5.41 -10.65 -3.51
C TRP A 32 -4.45 -9.68 -4.22
N GLN A 33 -3.50 -9.09 -3.49
CA GLN A 33 -2.42 -8.28 -4.07
C GLN A 33 -1.56 -9.05 -5.07
N ASN A 34 -1.19 -10.29 -4.74
CA ASN A 34 -0.33 -11.10 -5.60
C ASN A 34 -1.03 -11.48 -6.91
N THR A 35 -2.35 -11.66 -6.89
CA THR A 35 -3.14 -11.93 -8.10
C THR A 35 -3.10 -10.72 -9.04
N ASP A 36 -3.30 -9.51 -8.51
CA ASP A 36 -3.23 -8.28 -9.31
C ASP A 36 -1.80 -8.05 -9.83
N LEU A 37 -0.77 -8.35 -9.03
CA LEU A 37 0.63 -8.26 -9.44
C LEU A 37 1.00 -9.24 -10.57
N ILE A 38 0.52 -10.49 -10.51
CA ILE A 38 0.74 -11.46 -11.58
C ILE A 38 0.07 -10.99 -12.87
N GLY A 39 -1.17 -10.50 -12.80
CA GLY A 39 -1.88 -9.92 -13.95
C GLY A 39 -1.17 -8.72 -14.56
N ALA A 40 -0.56 -7.88 -13.73
CA ALA A 40 0.27 -6.75 -14.16
C ALA A 40 1.56 -7.19 -14.88
N ILE A 41 2.25 -8.20 -14.34
CA ILE A 41 3.46 -8.75 -14.95
C ILE A 41 3.15 -9.43 -16.28
N SER A 42 2.07 -10.21 -16.35
CA SER A 42 1.61 -10.85 -17.61
C SER A 42 1.30 -9.81 -18.67
N TRP A 43 0.55 -8.75 -18.32
CA TRP A 43 0.25 -7.64 -19.25
C TRP A 43 1.52 -6.94 -19.73
N PHE A 44 2.48 -6.72 -18.83
CA PHE A 44 3.76 -6.09 -19.15
C PHE A 44 4.59 -6.95 -20.12
N LEU A 45 4.66 -8.27 -19.89
CA LEU A 45 5.34 -9.21 -20.78
C LEU A 45 4.68 -9.29 -22.16
N GLU A 46 3.34 -9.37 -22.21
CA GLU A 46 2.58 -9.31 -23.46
C GLU A 46 2.80 -7.99 -24.21
N GLY A 47 2.88 -6.87 -23.48
CA GLY A 47 3.18 -5.55 -24.04
C GLY A 47 4.56 -5.46 -24.68
N ILE A 48 5.57 -6.11 -24.08
CA ILE A 48 6.92 -6.21 -24.66
C ILE A 48 6.90 -7.04 -25.95
N ILE A 49 6.25 -8.21 -25.92
CA ILE A 49 6.20 -9.12 -27.08
C ILE A 49 5.41 -8.50 -28.25
N SER A 50 4.32 -7.79 -27.94
CA SER A 50 3.43 -7.17 -28.94
C SER A 50 3.95 -5.84 -29.47
N GLY A 51 5.08 -5.34 -28.96
CA GLY A 51 5.67 -4.06 -29.39
C GLY A 51 4.85 -2.83 -29.00
N LYS A 52 4.16 -2.84 -27.84
CA LYS A 52 3.42 -1.67 -27.34
C LYS A 52 4.35 -0.48 -27.13
N SER A 53 3.75 0.72 -27.12
CA SER A 53 4.51 1.96 -26.97
C SER A 53 5.35 1.96 -25.69
N PHE A 54 6.62 2.37 -25.80
CA PHE A 54 7.53 2.44 -24.65
C PHE A 54 6.99 3.33 -23.52
N THR A 55 6.20 4.34 -23.88
CA THR A 55 5.53 5.25 -22.94
C THR A 55 4.51 4.52 -22.06
N GLU A 56 3.69 3.63 -22.63
CA GLU A 56 2.72 2.83 -21.86
C GLU A 56 3.41 1.85 -20.91
N LEU A 57 4.47 1.19 -21.39
CA LEU A 57 5.26 0.25 -20.57
C LEU A 57 5.92 0.97 -19.38
N THR A 58 6.54 2.12 -19.64
CA THR A 58 7.24 2.92 -18.60
C THR A 58 6.26 3.51 -17.58
N TYR A 59 5.02 3.79 -17.99
CA TYR A 59 3.99 4.31 -17.09
C TYR A 59 3.61 3.29 -15.99
N ILE A 60 3.59 1.99 -16.30
CA ILE A 60 3.17 0.93 -15.37
C ILE A 60 4.34 0.33 -14.59
N ALA A 61 5.55 0.35 -15.16
CA ALA A 61 6.77 -0.16 -14.55
C ALA A 61 7.01 0.25 -13.07
N PRO A 62 6.91 1.54 -12.68
CA PRO A 62 7.12 1.93 -11.28
C PRO A 62 6.08 1.30 -10.35
N CYS A 63 4.84 1.11 -10.80
CA CYS A 63 3.78 0.52 -9.99
C CYS A 63 4.03 -0.98 -9.73
N ILE A 64 4.57 -1.71 -10.70
CA ILE A 64 4.98 -3.11 -10.53
C ILE A 64 6.13 -3.19 -9.51
N ILE A 65 7.15 -2.35 -9.65
CA ILE A 65 8.31 -2.35 -8.75
C ILE A 65 7.89 -2.01 -7.31
N LEU A 66 7.04 -0.99 -7.13
CA LEU A 66 6.51 -0.61 -5.81
C LEU A 66 5.66 -1.72 -5.19
N SER A 67 4.86 -2.43 -6.00
CA SER A 67 4.08 -3.58 -5.55
C SER A 67 4.96 -4.74 -5.08
N ILE A 68 6.02 -5.06 -5.82
CA ILE A 68 7.02 -6.07 -5.42
C ILE A 68 7.70 -5.66 -4.11
N LEU A 69 8.12 -4.39 -4.00
CA LEU A 69 8.73 -3.86 -2.78
C LEU A 69 7.79 -3.96 -1.57
N SER A 70 6.50 -3.69 -1.76
CA SER A 70 5.48 -3.82 -0.72
C SER A 70 5.32 -5.27 -0.24
N VAL A 71 5.29 -6.23 -1.18
CA VAL A 71 5.24 -7.68 -0.88
C VAL A 71 6.47 -8.10 -0.07
N ILE A 72 7.68 -7.72 -0.49
CA ILE A 72 8.92 -8.05 0.20
C ILE A 72 8.94 -7.48 1.62
N LYS A 73 8.55 -6.21 1.80
CA LYS A 73 8.46 -5.57 3.12
C LYS A 73 7.46 -6.29 4.03
N SER A 74 6.30 -6.63 3.49
CA SER A 74 5.25 -7.30 4.26
C SER A 74 5.67 -8.70 4.73
N ILE A 75 6.31 -9.48 3.84
CA ILE A 75 6.90 -10.78 4.20
C ILE A 75 8.00 -10.62 5.25
N SER A 76 8.89 -9.64 5.06
CA SER A 76 9.97 -9.35 6.01
C SER A 76 9.45 -9.05 7.42
N ILE A 77 8.39 -8.25 7.54
CA ILE A 77 7.77 -7.92 8.83
C ILE A 77 7.24 -9.19 9.53
N ILE A 78 6.67 -10.13 8.78
CA ILE A 78 6.12 -11.37 9.34
C ILE A 78 7.24 -12.34 9.75
N ILE A 79 8.26 -12.52 8.91
CA ILE A 79 9.40 -13.41 9.21
C ILE A 79 10.13 -12.90 10.46
N TYR A 80 10.32 -11.59 10.56
CA TYR A 80 11.04 -10.97 11.66
C TYR A 80 10.12 -10.42 12.77
N GLU A 81 8.85 -10.84 12.83
CA GLU A 81 7.84 -10.33 13.77
C GLU A 81 8.36 -10.31 15.21
N LYS A 82 9.01 -11.40 15.65
CA LYS A 82 9.59 -11.52 17.00
C LYS A 82 10.70 -10.49 17.26
N LYS A 83 11.60 -10.28 16.29
CA LYS A 83 12.70 -9.31 16.41
C LYS A 83 12.18 -7.88 16.40
N VAL A 84 11.20 -7.58 15.54
CA VAL A 84 10.56 -6.26 15.50
C VAL A 84 9.83 -5.98 16.82
N TYR A 85 9.13 -6.97 17.36
CA TYR A 85 8.49 -6.85 18.67
C TYR A 85 9.49 -6.61 19.80
N GLN A 86 10.59 -7.36 19.84
CA GLN A 86 11.67 -7.14 20.82
C GLN A 86 12.27 -5.74 20.70
N LEU A 87 12.51 -5.26 19.48
CA LEU A 87 13.00 -3.90 19.25
C LEU A 87 12.01 -2.84 19.80
N MET A 88 10.71 -3.01 19.53
CA MET A 88 9.68 -2.12 20.08
C MET A 88 9.63 -2.13 21.61
N GLN A 89 9.76 -3.31 22.22
CA GLN A 89 9.78 -3.43 23.69
C GLN A 89 11.03 -2.76 24.28
N ASN A 90 12.21 -3.00 23.69
CA ASN A 90 13.45 -2.35 24.14
C ASN A 90 13.36 -0.82 24.01
N LEU A 91 12.79 -0.31 22.92
CA LEU A 91 12.54 1.13 22.75
C LEU A 91 11.62 1.70 23.83
N ARG A 92 10.53 1.00 24.17
CA ARG A 92 9.62 1.42 25.25
C ARG A 92 10.30 1.41 26.62
N ILE A 93 11.10 0.39 26.91
CA ILE A 93 11.85 0.29 28.16
C ILE A 93 12.87 1.41 28.25
N MET A 94 13.60 1.71 27.17
CA MET A 94 14.52 2.84 27.12
C MET A 94 13.81 4.18 27.33
N GLU A 95 12.66 4.40 26.68
CA GLU A 95 11.86 5.60 26.88
C GLU A 95 11.35 5.73 28.33
N ALA A 96 10.87 4.64 28.94
CA ALA A 96 10.44 4.62 30.32
C ALA A 96 11.58 4.85 31.32
N HIS A 97 12.74 4.23 31.08
CA HIS A 97 13.94 4.42 31.90
C HIS A 97 14.45 5.86 31.82
N GLU A 98 14.48 6.42 30.62
CA GLU A 98 14.88 7.80 30.39
C GLU A 98 13.88 8.76 31.08
N ARG A 99 12.58 8.46 31.09
CA ARG A 99 11.58 9.27 31.82
C ARG A 99 11.76 9.29 33.35
N ASN A 100 12.35 8.25 33.94
CA ASN A 100 12.54 8.13 35.38
C ASN A 100 13.82 8.83 35.90
N ARG A 101 14.72 9.25 35.00
CA ARG A 101 15.94 10.01 35.34
C ARG A 101 15.60 11.49 35.52
N GLU A 102 16.38 12.23 36.32
CA GLU A 102 16.13 13.65 36.61
C GLU A 102 15.75 14.45 35.35
N ASN A 103 14.62 15.16 35.44
CA ASN A 103 14.08 15.96 34.34
C ASN A 103 14.87 17.26 34.21
N THR A 104 15.84 17.27 33.30
CA THR A 104 16.46 18.50 32.83
C THR A 104 15.68 19.05 31.64
N THR A 105 15.43 20.37 31.62
CA THR A 105 14.74 21.08 30.53
C THR A 105 15.37 20.86 29.15
N GLU A 106 16.70 20.66 29.08
CA GLU A 106 17.43 20.40 27.83
C GLU A 106 17.14 18.99 27.26
N LYS A 107 16.93 18.01 28.12
CA LYS A 107 16.62 16.63 27.72
C LYS A 107 15.21 16.52 27.15
N GLU A 108 14.24 17.17 27.77
CA GLU A 108 12.87 17.21 27.26
C GLU A 108 12.81 17.86 25.87
N LYS A 109 13.60 18.94 25.64
CA LYS A 109 13.74 19.56 24.32
C LYS A 109 14.29 18.60 23.28
N ILE A 110 15.33 17.81 23.60
CA ILE A 110 15.93 16.85 22.66
C ILE A 110 14.92 15.75 22.29
N ILE A 111 14.25 15.14 23.28
CA ILE A 111 13.26 14.08 23.06
C ILE A 111 12.09 14.64 22.23
N LYS A 112 11.55 15.80 22.62
CA LYS A 112 10.44 16.45 21.92
C LYS A 112 10.81 16.80 20.48
N LYS A 113 12.03 17.27 20.23
CA LYS A 113 12.53 17.56 18.87
C LYS A 113 12.57 16.30 18.01
N GLY A 114 13.10 15.19 18.54
CA GLY A 114 13.16 13.90 17.84
C GLY A 114 11.76 13.35 17.51
N VAL A 115 10.86 13.34 18.50
CA VAL A 115 9.46 12.90 18.32
C VAL A 115 8.73 13.79 17.32
N ASN A 116 8.91 15.11 17.39
CA ASN A 116 8.26 16.03 16.47
C ASN A 116 8.77 15.86 15.03
N PHE A 117 10.06 15.62 14.83
CA PHE A 117 10.62 15.30 13.52
C PHE A 117 10.03 13.99 12.98
N LEU A 118 9.98 12.93 13.79
CA LEU A 118 9.38 11.65 13.39
C LEU A 118 7.91 11.81 13.02
N ASN A 119 7.13 12.53 13.83
CA ASN A 119 5.72 12.81 13.53
C ASN A 119 5.55 13.63 12.26
N LEU A 120 6.42 14.60 11.99
CA LEU A 120 6.40 15.37 10.76
C LEU A 120 6.64 14.47 9.54
N VAL A 121 7.65 13.59 9.59
CA VAL A 121 7.94 12.65 8.50
C VAL A 121 6.78 11.67 8.30
N ILE A 122 6.25 11.10 9.38
CA ILE A 122 5.10 10.16 9.31
C ILE A 122 3.88 10.86 8.72
N ASN A 123 3.56 12.08 9.18
CA ASN A 123 2.41 12.83 8.69
C ASN A 123 2.60 13.26 7.22
N GLY A 124 3.82 13.68 6.85
CA GLY A 124 4.16 13.98 5.46
C GLY A 124 3.96 12.77 4.56
N LEU A 125 4.52 11.62 4.93
CA LEU A 125 4.33 10.37 4.20
C LEU A 125 2.85 9.98 4.11
N TYR A 126 2.08 10.16 5.18
CA TYR A 126 0.65 9.88 5.18
C TYR A 126 -0.12 10.74 4.16
N VAL A 127 0.13 12.05 4.15
CA VAL A 127 -0.48 12.97 3.20
C VAL A 127 -0.09 12.62 1.76
N PHE A 128 1.20 12.34 1.51
CA PHE A 128 1.65 11.92 0.18
C PHE A 128 1.01 10.62 -0.28
N ASN A 129 0.86 9.61 0.59
CA ASN A 129 0.19 8.36 0.24
C ASN A 129 -1.30 8.57 -0.10
N ILE A 130 -2.02 9.42 0.66
CA ILE A 130 -3.41 9.77 0.32
C ILE A 130 -3.48 10.50 -1.02
N LEU A 131 -2.59 11.47 -1.24
CA LEU A 131 -2.55 12.22 -2.49
C LEU A 131 -2.28 11.30 -3.68
N LEU A 132 -1.31 10.38 -3.55
CA LEU A 132 -1.02 9.39 -4.59
C LEU A 132 -2.21 8.48 -4.86
N LEU A 133 -2.91 7.99 -3.82
CA LEU A 133 -4.12 7.18 -3.98
C LEU A 133 -5.24 7.97 -4.68
N ALA A 134 -5.42 9.25 -4.33
CA ALA A 134 -6.40 10.12 -4.97
C ALA A 134 -6.04 10.37 -6.44
N CYS A 135 -4.78 10.68 -6.76
CA CYS A 135 -4.31 10.82 -8.13
C CYS A 135 -4.49 9.51 -8.91
N PHE A 136 -4.20 8.37 -8.31
CA PHE A 136 -4.35 7.06 -8.92
C PHE A 136 -5.81 6.73 -9.26
N ALA A 137 -6.75 7.05 -8.36
CA ALA A 137 -8.18 6.88 -8.62
C ALA A 137 -8.70 7.89 -9.65
N LEU A 138 -8.33 9.17 -9.53
CA LEU A 138 -8.88 10.23 -10.39
C LEU A 138 -8.32 10.22 -11.82
N ASN A 139 -7.08 9.75 -12.02
CA ASN A 139 -6.44 9.75 -13.33
C ASN A 139 -7.22 8.99 -14.42
N PRO A 140 -7.65 7.72 -14.25
CA PRO A 140 -8.45 7.03 -15.25
C PRO A 140 -9.80 7.72 -15.47
N LEU A 141 -10.46 8.25 -14.43
CA LEU A 141 -11.73 8.96 -14.57
C LEU A 141 -11.58 10.25 -15.39
N ALA A 142 -10.51 11.01 -15.15
CA ALA A 142 -10.20 12.21 -15.92
C ALA A 142 -9.96 11.89 -17.39
N LEU A 143 -9.21 10.81 -17.69
CA LEU A 143 -8.98 10.35 -19.05
C LEU A 143 -10.28 9.89 -19.74
N MET A 144 -11.16 9.19 -19.03
CA MET A 144 -12.47 8.78 -19.55
C MET A 144 -13.32 10.00 -19.95
N ILE A 145 -13.37 11.02 -19.10
CA ILE A 145 -14.12 12.26 -19.37
C ILE A 145 -13.52 12.99 -20.59
N LEU A 146 -12.20 13.10 -20.67
CA LEU A 146 -11.52 13.75 -21.80
C LEU A 146 -11.73 13.01 -23.13
N ASN A 147 -11.72 11.68 -23.12
CA ASN A 147 -12.01 10.88 -24.31
C ASN A 147 -13.48 11.04 -24.71
N TYR A 148 -14.41 10.96 -23.76
CA TYR A 148 -15.84 11.17 -24.02
C TYR A 148 -16.13 12.53 -24.68
N MET A 149 -15.48 13.61 -24.22
CA MET A 149 -15.63 14.94 -24.85
C MET A 149 -15.15 14.99 -26.30
N LYS A 150 -14.23 14.11 -26.71
CA LYS A 150 -13.66 14.08 -28.07
C LYS A 150 -14.37 13.09 -28.98
N THR A 151 -14.76 11.92 -28.48
CA THR A 151 -15.29 10.81 -29.28
C THR A 151 -16.80 10.60 -29.12
N ASN A 152 -17.45 11.21 -28.12
CA ASN A 152 -18.83 10.95 -27.68
C ASN A 152 -19.10 9.50 -27.25
N GLU A 153 -18.05 8.71 -27.03
CA GLU A 153 -18.16 7.32 -26.57
C GLU A 153 -17.51 7.15 -25.19
N ILE A 154 -18.14 6.34 -24.34
CA ILE A 154 -17.62 6.04 -23.01
C ILE A 154 -16.65 4.86 -23.13
N GLU A 155 -15.36 5.16 -23.21
CA GLU A 155 -14.31 4.16 -23.09
C GLU A 155 -14.02 3.91 -21.61
N PHE A 156 -14.29 2.70 -21.13
CA PHE A 156 -13.99 2.34 -19.75
C PHE A 156 -12.48 2.17 -19.57
N LEU A 157 -11.87 2.93 -18.66
CA LEU A 157 -10.45 2.81 -18.32
C LEU A 157 -10.29 2.26 -16.91
N LEU A 158 -9.22 1.51 -16.69
CA LEU A 158 -8.87 0.94 -15.39
C LEU A 158 -7.66 1.69 -14.81
N PRO A 159 -7.63 1.93 -13.49
CA PRO A 159 -6.47 2.52 -12.80
C PRO A 159 -5.18 1.73 -13.05
N PHE A 160 -5.30 0.41 -13.14
CA PHE A 160 -4.20 -0.48 -13.48
C PHE A 160 -4.54 -1.32 -14.71
N LEU A 161 -3.68 -1.27 -15.72
CA LEU A 161 -3.76 -2.11 -16.91
C LEU A 161 -3.23 -3.51 -16.56
N ILE A 162 -4.14 -4.41 -16.22
CA ILE A 162 -3.83 -5.82 -15.95
C ILE A 162 -4.65 -6.73 -16.86
N THR A 163 -4.09 -7.89 -17.20
CA THR A 163 -4.80 -8.92 -17.95
C THR A 163 -5.72 -9.70 -17.01
N TYR A 164 -7.02 -9.60 -17.22
CA TYR A 164 -8.03 -10.41 -16.53
C TYR A 164 -8.48 -11.59 -17.42
N PRO A 165 -8.86 -12.74 -16.83
CA PRO A 165 -9.40 -13.87 -17.59
C PRO A 165 -10.87 -13.66 -18.04
N PHE A 166 -11.42 -12.48 -17.80
CA PHE A 166 -12.78 -12.06 -18.14
C PHE A 166 -12.73 -10.63 -18.67
N ASP A 167 -13.76 -10.19 -19.41
CA ASP A 167 -13.87 -8.82 -19.93
C ASP A 167 -14.07 -7.81 -18.78
N PRO A 168 -13.05 -7.00 -18.43
CA PRO A 168 -13.13 -6.08 -17.31
C PRO A 168 -13.80 -4.75 -17.71
N TYR A 169 -14.08 -4.53 -19.00
CA TYR A 169 -14.68 -3.31 -19.55
C TYR A 169 -16.21 -3.42 -19.67
N ASN A 170 -16.78 -4.56 -19.31
CA ASN A 170 -18.23 -4.72 -19.20
C ASN A 170 -18.78 -3.85 -18.06
N ILE A 171 -19.77 -3.01 -18.34
CA ILE A 171 -20.40 -2.06 -17.39
C ILE A 171 -20.88 -2.71 -16.09
N LYS A 172 -21.24 -4.00 -16.10
CA LYS A 172 -21.68 -4.73 -14.89
C LYS A 172 -20.52 -5.12 -13.96
N VAL A 173 -19.33 -5.33 -14.52
CA VAL A 173 -18.16 -5.89 -13.82
C VAL A 173 -17.14 -4.79 -13.52
N TRP A 174 -17.04 -3.79 -14.40
CA TRP A 174 -16.11 -2.68 -14.31
C TRP A 174 -16.10 -1.97 -12.96
N PRO A 175 -17.24 -1.60 -12.32
CA PRO A 175 -17.23 -0.91 -11.03
C PRO A 175 -16.61 -1.75 -9.91
N ILE A 176 -16.85 -3.06 -9.94
CA ILE A 176 -16.33 -4.01 -8.95
C ILE A 176 -14.82 -4.14 -9.11
N VAL A 177 -14.35 -4.27 -10.35
CA VAL A 177 -12.93 -4.35 -10.69
C VAL A 177 -12.20 -3.05 -10.34
N TYR A 178 -12.84 -1.91 -10.58
CA TYR A 178 -12.30 -0.59 -10.27
C TYR A 178 -12.13 -0.38 -8.76
N VAL A 179 -13.16 -0.65 -7.96
CA VAL A 179 -13.08 -0.58 -6.49
C VAL A 179 -12.07 -1.58 -5.94
N ARG A 180 -12.00 -2.77 -6.54
CA ARG A 180 -11.00 -3.79 -6.21
C ARG A 180 -9.58 -3.26 -6.39
N GLN A 181 -9.27 -2.65 -7.53
CA GLN A 181 -7.93 -2.10 -7.81
C GLN A 181 -7.56 -0.94 -6.89
N ILE A 182 -8.54 -0.13 -6.48
CA ILE A 182 -8.31 0.93 -5.49
C ILE A 182 -8.08 0.36 -4.08
N TRP A 183 -8.72 -0.76 -3.74
CA TRP A 183 -8.49 -1.43 -2.46
C TRP A 183 -7.10 -2.06 -2.34
N THR A 184 -6.52 -2.47 -3.47
CA THR A 184 -5.20 -3.09 -3.55
C THR A 184 -4.05 -2.11 -3.77
N GLY A 185 -4.35 -0.90 -4.26
CA GLY A 185 -3.40 0.22 -4.37
C GLY A 185 -3.07 0.83 -3.01
#